data_AF-A0A848TH37-F1
#
_entry.id   AF-A0A848TH37-F1
#
_cell.length_a   1.000
_cell.length_b   1.000
_cell.length_c   1.000
_cell.angle_alpha   90.00
_cell.angle_beta   90.00
_cell.angle_gamma   90.00
#
_symmetry.space_group_name_H-M   'P 1'
#
loop_
_entity.id
_entity.type
_entity.pdbx_description
1 polymer ?
#
loop_
_entity_poly.entity_id
_entity_poly.type
_entity_poly.pdbx_seq_one_letter_code
_entity_poly.pdbx_strand_id
1 'polypeptide(L)'
;MATTAQTMAAAFVAANLFGVSPMLASDDLVLDQSTEAAAYPEYFCTNRGVRVEVEKYSCLEIGGRGIVAKCDISLNNPMWRATDETCDFGITSEFLPVLAN
;
A
#
# COMPACT_ATOMS: atom_id res chain seq x y z
N MET A 1 -10.10 67.38 20.43
CA MET A 1 -11.07 67.41 19.31
C MET A 1 -10.36 66.77 18.12
N ALA A 2 -10.32 65.44 18.03
CA ALA A 2 -11.36 64.53 17.51
C ALA A 2 -11.47 64.61 15.97
N THR A 3 -10.75 63.71 15.28
CA THR A 3 -10.99 63.34 13.88
C THR A 3 -11.17 61.83 13.81
N THR A 4 -12.38 61.37 14.09
CA THR A 4 -12.86 60.02 13.78
C THR A 4 -14.35 60.13 13.49
N ALA A 5 -14.76 59.78 12.27
CA ALA A 5 -16.03 59.13 11.97
C ALA A 5 -16.16 59.05 10.45
N GLN A 6 -15.70 57.94 9.88
CA GLN A 6 -16.20 57.51 8.59
C GLN A 6 -17.69 57.22 8.73
N THR A 7 -18.43 57.83 7.82
CA THR A 7 -19.86 57.80 7.60
C THR A 7 -20.37 56.36 7.48
N MET A 8 -21.15 55.90 8.46
CA MET A 8 -22.01 54.74 8.28
C MET A 8 -23.21 55.17 7.43
N ALA A 9 -23.15 54.94 6.13
CA ALA A 9 -24.31 55.06 5.25
C ALA A 9 -25.24 53.87 5.50
N ALA A 10 -26.37 54.17 6.12
CA ALA A 10 -27.50 53.25 6.26
C ALA A 10 -28.09 52.94 4.88
N ALA A 11 -28.06 51.67 4.47
CA ALA A 11 -28.84 51.22 3.32
C ALA A 11 -29.04 49.70 3.34
N PHE A 12 -29.94 49.17 4.17
CA PHE A 12 -30.43 47.80 3.98
C PHE A 12 -31.87 47.64 4.47
N VAL A 13 -32.85 47.97 3.63
CA VAL A 13 -34.09 47.17 3.52
C VAL A 13 -34.53 47.18 2.06
N ALA A 14 -33.77 46.49 1.20
CA ALA A 14 -34.32 45.93 -0.01
C ALA A 14 -34.58 44.45 0.31
N ALA A 15 -35.84 44.12 0.62
CA ALA A 15 -36.32 42.77 0.74
C ALA A 15 -36.22 42.10 -0.65
N ASN A 16 -35.05 41.57 -0.92
CA ASN A 16 -34.71 40.86 -2.14
C ASN A 16 -35.38 39.48 -2.10
N LEU A 17 -36.38 39.27 -2.95
CA LEU A 17 -37.04 38.01 -3.27
C LEU A 17 -36.10 37.07 -4.06
N PHE A 18 -34.88 36.84 -3.56
CA PHE A 18 -33.98 35.83 -4.10
C PHE A 18 -33.96 34.66 -3.12
N GLY A 19 -34.42 33.50 -3.59
CA GLY A 19 -34.42 32.25 -2.84
C GLY A 19 -33.02 31.89 -2.39
N VAL A 20 -32.65 32.30 -1.18
CA VAL A 20 -31.50 31.74 -0.49
C VAL A 20 -31.97 30.43 0.13
N SER A 21 -31.82 29.37 -0.66
CA SER A 21 -31.78 28.03 -0.07
C SER A 21 -30.64 28.03 0.96
N PRO A 22 -30.84 27.56 2.19
CA PRO A 22 -29.72 27.38 3.09
C PRO A 22 -28.77 26.40 2.42
N MET A 23 -27.53 26.82 2.17
CA MET A 23 -26.48 25.87 1.85
C MET A 23 -26.40 24.91 3.03
N LEU A 24 -26.77 23.65 2.81
CA LEU A 24 -26.41 22.54 3.66
C LEU A 24 -24.90 22.61 3.87
N ALA A 25 -24.48 22.83 5.11
CA ALA A 25 -23.08 22.67 5.50
C ALA A 25 -22.69 21.23 5.14
N SER A 26 -21.71 21.09 4.25
CA SER A 26 -20.99 19.82 4.13
C SER A 26 -20.23 19.66 5.43
N ASP A 27 -20.74 18.79 6.31
CA ASP A 27 -19.90 18.19 7.35
C ASP A 27 -18.73 17.54 6.62
N ASP A 28 -17.55 18.15 6.75
CA ASP A 28 -16.32 17.62 6.22
C ASP A 28 -16.12 16.23 6.83
N LEU A 29 -16.11 15.21 5.95
CA LEU A 29 -15.64 13.88 6.30
C LEU A 29 -14.18 14.01 6.74
N VAL A 30 -13.96 14.18 8.05
CA VAL A 30 -12.65 14.02 8.66
C VAL A 30 -12.33 12.53 8.54
N LEU A 31 -11.56 12.17 7.51
CA LEU A 31 -10.82 10.92 7.52
C LEU A 31 -9.91 10.98 8.73
N ASP A 32 -10.25 10.22 9.78
CA ASP A 32 -9.40 10.01 10.93
C ASP A 32 -8.11 9.35 10.45
N GLN A 33 -7.12 10.19 10.11
CA GLN A 33 -5.75 9.76 9.95
C GLN A 33 -5.13 9.64 11.35
N SER A 34 -5.66 8.72 12.15
CA SER A 34 -4.90 8.11 13.23
C SER A 34 -3.84 7.20 12.61
N THR A 35 -2.85 7.81 11.94
CA THR A 35 -1.67 7.11 11.42
C THR A 35 -0.66 6.92 12.55
N GLU A 36 -1.01 6.08 13.53
CA GLU A 36 0.00 5.11 13.92
C GLU A 36 0.06 4.15 12.74
N ALA A 37 0.92 4.46 11.76
CA ALA A 37 0.94 3.81 10.45
C ALA A 37 0.94 2.29 10.69
N ALA A 38 -0.22 1.66 10.47
CA ALA A 38 -0.35 0.23 10.64
C ALA A 38 0.74 -0.40 9.77
N ALA A 39 1.67 -1.11 10.41
CA ALA A 39 2.81 -1.68 9.72
C ALA A 39 2.29 -2.52 8.57
N TYR A 40 2.75 -2.20 7.36
CA TYR A 40 2.34 -2.95 6.18
C TYR A 40 2.79 -4.40 6.35
N PRO A 41 1.92 -5.39 6.10
CA PRO A 41 2.27 -6.79 6.30
C PRO A 41 3.47 -7.17 5.43
N GLU A 42 4.41 -7.90 6.02
CA GLU A 42 5.55 -8.42 5.29
C GLU A 42 5.12 -9.61 4.40
N TYR A 43 5.44 -9.55 3.12
CA TYR A 43 5.21 -10.65 2.19
C TYR A 43 6.45 -11.51 2.05
N PHE A 44 6.29 -12.82 2.21
CA PHE A 44 7.35 -13.79 2.01
C PHE A 44 6.77 -15.15 1.65
N CYS A 45 7.57 -15.95 0.97
CA CYS A 45 7.24 -17.35 0.72
C CYS A 45 7.91 -18.23 1.77
N THR A 46 7.37 -19.43 1.97
CA THR A 46 7.95 -20.41 2.90
C THR A 46 8.37 -21.66 2.13
N ASN A 47 9.59 -22.13 2.37
CA ASN A 47 10.08 -23.43 1.90
C ASN A 47 10.47 -24.28 3.11
N ARG A 48 9.73 -25.37 3.36
CA ARG A 48 9.99 -26.29 4.51
C ARG A 48 10.13 -25.56 5.86
N GLY A 49 9.34 -24.50 6.06
CA GLY A 49 9.36 -23.67 7.27
C GLY A 49 10.40 -22.53 7.27
N VAL A 50 11.26 -22.45 6.25
CA VAL A 50 12.23 -21.36 6.09
C VAL A 50 11.60 -20.23 5.30
N ARG A 51 11.74 -19.00 5.81
CA ARG A 51 11.31 -17.78 5.15
C ARG A 51 12.20 -17.46 3.94
N VAL A 52 11.57 -17.06 2.84
CA VAL A 52 12.22 -16.61 1.61
C VAL A 52 11.59 -15.29 1.18
N GLU A 53 12.40 -14.24 1.13
CA GLU A 53 11.95 -12.90 0.74
C GLU A 53 11.46 -12.86 -0.71
N VAL A 54 10.60 -11.88 -1.02
CA VAL A 54 10.16 -11.60 -2.39
C VAL A 54 11.38 -11.33 -3.27
N GLU A 55 11.27 -11.71 -4.54
CA GLU A 55 12.34 -11.66 -5.55
C GLU A 55 13.51 -12.62 -5.32
N LYS A 56 13.47 -13.44 -4.26
CA LYS A 56 14.47 -14.48 -4.03
C LYS A 56 14.04 -15.81 -4.63
N TYR A 57 15.03 -16.64 -4.91
CA TYR A 57 14.83 -17.96 -5.47
C TYR A 57 14.96 -19.01 -4.37
N SER A 58 14.26 -20.13 -4.54
CA SER A 58 14.35 -21.31 -3.69
C SER A 58 14.26 -22.60 -4.52
N CYS A 59 14.95 -23.65 -4.10
CA CYS A 59 14.74 -25.00 -4.61
C CYS A 59 13.55 -25.64 -3.89
N LEU A 60 12.46 -25.91 -4.61
CA LEU A 60 11.25 -26.52 -4.06
C LEU A 60 11.19 -28.00 -4.38
N GLU A 61 10.83 -28.81 -3.38
CA GLU A 61 10.55 -30.23 -3.55
C GLU A 61 9.07 -30.47 -3.80
N ILE A 62 8.75 -30.84 -5.03
CA ILE A 62 7.38 -31.13 -5.45
C ILE A 62 7.37 -32.53 -6.08
N GLY A 63 6.71 -33.47 -5.41
CA GLY A 63 6.61 -34.85 -5.89
C GLY A 63 7.96 -35.56 -6.05
N GLY A 64 8.93 -35.26 -5.17
CA GLY A 64 10.29 -35.84 -5.21
C GLY A 64 11.22 -35.25 -6.26
N ARG A 65 10.84 -34.12 -6.88
CA ARG A 65 11.67 -33.41 -7.88
C ARG A 65 11.98 -32.00 -7.39
N GLY A 66 13.20 -31.54 -7.68
CA GLY A 66 13.63 -30.17 -7.42
C GLY A 66 13.37 -29.26 -8.59
N ILE A 67 12.57 -28.23 -8.33
CA ILE A 67 12.36 -27.11 -9.25
C ILE A 67 12.89 -25.84 -8.62
N VAL A 68 13.56 -25.01 -9.41
CA VAL A 68 13.90 -23.66 -8.98
C VAL A 68 12.64 -22.81 -9.14
N ALA A 69 12.31 -22.04 -8.10
CA ALA A 69 11.18 -21.13 -8.14
C ALA A 69 11.54 -19.80 -7.49
N LYS A 70 11.01 -18.72 -8.05
CA LYS A 70 11.10 -17.36 -7.49
C LYS A 70 9.92 -17.11 -6.56
N CYS A 71 10.18 -16.52 -5.41
CA CYS A 71 9.13 -15.95 -4.57
C CYS A 71 8.68 -14.60 -5.17
N ASP A 72 7.40 -14.49 -5.50
CA ASP A 72 6.81 -13.35 -6.18
C ASP A 72 5.43 -13.03 -5.56
N ILE A 73 4.76 -11.97 -6.03
CA ILE A 73 3.44 -11.56 -5.54
C ILE A 73 2.41 -11.67 -6.65
N SER A 74 1.23 -12.23 -6.32
CA SER A 74 0.02 -12.12 -7.12
C SER A 74 -1.16 -11.71 -6.25
N LEU A 75 -1.87 -10.67 -6.67
CA LEU A 75 -3.05 -10.14 -5.97
C LEU A 75 -2.82 -9.93 -4.46
N ASN A 76 -1.62 -9.43 -4.10
CA ASN A 76 -1.20 -9.18 -2.72
C ASN A 76 -0.95 -10.45 -1.88
N ASN A 77 -0.81 -11.61 -2.52
CA ASN A 77 -0.45 -12.86 -1.85
C ASN A 77 0.93 -13.34 -2.34
N PRO A 78 1.85 -13.73 -1.43
CA PRO A 78 3.09 -14.36 -1.83
C PRO A 78 2.81 -15.68 -2.55
N MET A 79 3.52 -15.91 -3.66
CA MET A 79 3.38 -17.08 -4.50
C MET A 79 4.73 -17.54 -5.04
N TRP A 80 4.87 -18.85 -5.25
CA TRP A 80 6.00 -19.40 -5.98
C TRP A 80 5.73 -19.35 -7.49
N ARG A 81 6.66 -18.78 -8.26
CA ARG A 81 6.70 -18.89 -9.72
C ARG A 81 7.84 -19.81 -10.12
N ALA A 82 7.51 -20.95 -10.71
CA ALA A 82 8.51 -21.89 -11.22
C ALA A 82 9.32 -21.24 -12.35
N THR A 83 10.62 -21.55 -12.39
CA THR A 83 11.46 -21.31 -13.56
C THR A 83 11.58 -22.60 -14.37
N ASP A 84 12.27 -22.54 -15.51
CA ASP A 84 12.58 -23.72 -16.33
C ASP A 84 13.77 -24.53 -15.77
N GLU A 85 14.33 -24.15 -14.62
CA GLU A 85 15.51 -24.77 -14.02
C GLU A 85 15.14 -25.82 -12.96
N THR A 86 16.00 -26.84 -12.84
CA THR A 86 15.90 -27.91 -11.84
C THR A 86 17.07 -27.86 -10.88
N CYS A 87 16.87 -28.38 -9.67
CA CYS A 87 17.88 -28.39 -8.60
C CYS A 87 17.91 -29.72 -7.87
N ASP A 88 19.07 -30.10 -7.32
CA ASP A 88 19.25 -31.29 -6.49
C ASP A 88 19.21 -30.92 -4.99
N PHE A 89 18.61 -31.78 -4.16
CA PHE A 89 18.49 -31.58 -2.71
C PHE A 89 19.75 -31.98 -1.91
N GLY A 90 20.92 -31.99 -2.56
CA GLY A 90 22.20 -32.40 -2.00
C GLY A 90 22.81 -31.41 -1.00
N ILE A 91 23.75 -31.89 -0.19
CA ILE A 91 24.26 -31.27 1.05
C ILE A 91 24.96 -29.91 0.79
N THR A 92 24.18 -28.84 0.95
CA THR A 92 24.50 -27.45 1.35
C THR A 92 25.87 -26.86 0.99
N SER A 93 25.83 -25.88 0.08
CA SER A 93 26.40 -24.55 0.32
C SER A 93 25.41 -23.56 -0.28
N GLU A 94 24.74 -22.78 0.57
CA GLU A 94 23.72 -21.77 0.28
C GLU A 94 23.65 -21.34 -1.20
N PHE A 95 22.58 -21.72 -1.92
CA PHE A 95 22.10 -20.98 -3.08
C PHE A 95 23.19 -20.45 -4.03
N LEU A 96 24.11 -21.33 -4.49
CA LEU A 96 25.08 -20.96 -5.53
C LEU A 96 24.29 -20.35 -6.69
N PRO A 97 24.66 -19.12 -7.08
CA PRO A 97 23.73 -18.18 -7.66
C PRO A 97 23.23 -18.71 -8.99
N VAL A 98 21.98 -18.39 -9.32
CA VAL A 98 21.47 -18.31 -10.69
C VAL A 98 22.24 -17.20 -11.45
N LEU A 99 23.59 -17.18 -11.39
CA LEU A 99 24.52 -16.21 -11.98
C LEU A 99 25.81 -16.87 -12.48
N ALA A 100 25.83 -18.17 -12.77
CA ALA A 100 26.86 -18.74 -13.62
C ALA A 100 26.33 -18.84 -15.06
N ASN A 101 26.32 -17.68 -15.74
CA ASN A 101 25.84 -17.35 -17.10
C ASN A 101 24.36 -16.95 -17.25
#